data_AF-A0AAE3R170-F1
#
_entry.id   AF-A0AAE3R170-F1
#
_cell.length_a   1.000
_cell.length_b   1.000
_cell.length_c   1.000
_cell.angle_alpha   90.00
_cell.angle_beta   90.00
_cell.angle_gamma   90.00
#
_symmetry.space_group_name_H-M   'P 1'
#
loop_
_entity.id
_entity.type
_entity.pdbx_description
1 polymer ?
#
loop_
_entity_poly.entity_id
_entity_poly.type
_entity_poly.pdbx_seq_one_letter_code
_entity_poly.pdbx_strand_id
1 'polypeptide(L)'
;MLCPSIVEADFEKDNEYLIWENFTSDQYSDLNYLKVKLKDTDNSLYHILAVVKEPEQGCERIALANAEFVGYDLVDTEGSASALTNCGGFEETFSPKDLNVYGLIPFYEKAYSIREALIKNNPHEHHADCYVWAIWRIK
;
A
#
# COMPACT_ATOMS: atom_id res chain seq x y z
N MET A 1 -5.67 10.00 3.76
CA MET A 1 -6.44 8.84 4.25
C MET A 1 -6.54 7.86 3.11
N LEU A 2 -6.11 6.62 3.33
CA LEU A 2 -6.21 5.55 2.35
C LEU A 2 -7.68 5.23 2.04
N CYS A 3 -7.93 4.67 0.86
CA CYS A 3 -9.26 4.21 0.50
C CYS A 3 -9.71 3.12 1.50
N PRO A 4 -10.92 3.22 2.07
CA PRO A 4 -11.38 2.25 3.06
C PRO A 4 -11.60 0.88 2.43
N SER A 5 -11.41 -0.17 3.22
CA SER A 5 -11.85 -1.52 2.85
C SER A 5 -13.37 -1.54 2.63
N ILE A 6 -13.81 -2.24 1.59
CA ILE A 6 -15.23 -2.49 1.32
C ILE A 6 -15.75 -3.77 1.99
N VAL A 7 -14.85 -4.53 2.64
CA VAL A 7 -15.19 -5.74 3.37
C VAL A 7 -15.03 -5.48 4.85
N GLU A 8 -16.12 -5.66 5.61
CA GLU A 8 -16.05 -5.70 7.06
C GLU A 8 -15.49 -7.06 7.52
N ALA A 9 -14.45 -7.01 8.36
CA ALA A 9 -13.85 -8.19 8.97
C ALA A 9 -14.78 -8.75 10.06
N ASP A 10 -15.12 -10.03 9.94
CA ASP A 10 -15.71 -10.84 11.00
C ASP A 10 -14.57 -11.51 11.75
N PHE A 11 -14.12 -10.90 12.86
CA PHE A 11 -12.93 -11.35 13.61
C PHE A 11 -13.03 -12.77 14.17
N GLU A 12 -14.23 -13.36 14.24
CA GLU A 12 -14.39 -14.76 14.64
C GLU A 12 -14.21 -15.69 13.44
N LYS A 13 -14.85 -15.38 12.31
CA LYS A 13 -14.84 -16.25 11.12
C LYS A 13 -13.62 -16.08 10.23
N ASP A 14 -13.07 -14.87 10.17
CA ASP A 14 -11.97 -14.52 9.28
C ASP A 14 -10.61 -14.71 9.94
N ASN A 15 -10.55 -15.05 11.24
CA ASN A 15 -9.33 -15.02 12.06
C ASN A 15 -8.11 -15.72 11.43
N GLU A 16 -8.33 -16.83 10.72
CA GLU A 16 -7.27 -17.59 10.05
C GLU A 16 -6.77 -16.96 8.73
N TYR A 17 -7.55 -16.04 8.17
CA TYR A 17 -7.26 -15.33 6.91
C TYR A 17 -6.86 -13.87 7.15
N LEU A 18 -7.09 -13.32 8.33
CA LEU A 18 -6.69 -11.94 8.65
C LEU A 18 -5.19 -11.84 8.92
N ILE A 19 -4.59 -10.77 8.41
CA ILE A 19 -3.22 -10.38 8.77
C ILE A 19 -3.31 -9.58 10.08
N TRP A 20 -2.69 -10.10 11.13
CA TRP A 20 -2.62 -9.46 12.43
C TRP A 20 -1.32 -8.67 12.57
N GLU A 21 -1.31 -7.47 12.00
CA GLU A 21 -0.24 -6.48 12.21
C GLU A 21 -0.81 -5.20 12.82
N ASN A 22 0.03 -4.46 13.57
CA ASN A 22 -0.38 -3.25 14.28
C ASN A 22 -1.16 -2.30 13.36
N PHE A 23 -2.34 -1.87 13.84
CA PHE A 23 -3.23 -0.89 13.19
C PHE A 23 -3.87 -1.30 11.85
N THR A 24 -3.55 -2.46 11.28
CA THR A 24 -4.18 -2.99 10.05
C THR A 24 -4.94 -4.27 10.36
N SER A 25 -6.27 -4.17 10.48
CA SER A 25 -7.15 -5.30 10.82
C SER A 25 -8.08 -5.72 9.67
N ASP A 26 -7.92 -5.12 8.50
CA ASP A 26 -8.78 -5.29 7.31
C ASP A 26 -8.06 -5.93 6.12
N GLN A 27 -6.87 -6.51 6.35
CA GLN A 27 -6.05 -7.16 5.33
C GLN A 27 -6.15 -8.68 5.42
N TYR A 28 -6.18 -9.33 4.26
CA TYR A 28 -6.37 -10.78 4.15
C TYR A 28 -5.14 -11.44 3.52
N SER A 29 -4.73 -12.58 4.06
CA SER A 29 -3.61 -13.39 3.57
C SER A 29 -4.00 -14.37 2.46
N ASP A 30 -5.30 -14.61 2.24
CA ASP A 30 -5.82 -15.52 1.21
C ASP A 30 -6.75 -14.80 0.22
N LEU A 31 -6.32 -14.74 -1.05
CA LEU A 31 -7.07 -14.11 -2.14
C LEU A 31 -8.37 -14.85 -2.48
N ASN A 32 -8.38 -16.18 -2.42
CA ASN A 32 -9.59 -16.96 -2.75
C ASN A 32 -10.65 -16.75 -1.68
N TYR A 33 -10.25 -16.70 -0.41
CA TYR A 33 -11.16 -16.38 0.68
C TYR A 33 -11.75 -14.98 0.55
N LEU A 34 -10.92 -13.98 0.29
CA LEU A 34 -11.38 -12.61 0.06
C LEU A 34 -12.37 -12.53 -1.13
N LYS A 35 -12.10 -13.27 -2.22
CA LYS A 35 -13.04 -13.37 -3.36
C LYS A 35 -14.37 -14.02 -3.00
N VAL A 36 -14.39 -14.98 -2.08
CA VAL A 36 -15.65 -15.55 -1.57
C VAL A 36 -16.46 -14.51 -0.80
N LYS A 37 -15.81 -13.65 0.00
CA LYS A 37 -16.49 -12.55 0.70
C LYS A 37 -17.05 -11.50 -0.26
N LEU A 38 -16.35 -11.26 -1.35
CA LEU A 38 -16.71 -10.26 -2.37
C LEU A 38 -17.69 -10.78 -3.44
N LYS A 39 -18.10 -12.05 -3.39
CA LYS A 39 -18.84 -12.70 -4.49
C LYS A 39 -20.15 -11.99 -4.91
N ASP A 40 -20.79 -11.32 -3.96
CA ASP A 40 -22.07 -10.62 -4.15
C ASP A 40 -21.89 -9.09 -4.26
N THR A 41 -20.64 -8.61 -4.28
CA THR A 41 -20.29 -7.20 -4.41
C THR A 41 -19.97 -6.85 -5.87
N ASP A 42 -20.46 -5.71 -6.35
CA ASP A 42 -20.15 -5.23 -7.70
C ASP A 42 -18.65 -4.89 -7.82
N ASN A 43 -17.95 -5.62 -8.70
CA ASN A 43 -16.51 -5.47 -8.95
C ASN A 43 -16.12 -4.08 -9.46
N SER A 44 -17.05 -3.28 -9.97
CA SER A 44 -16.77 -1.89 -10.37
C SER A 44 -16.59 -0.93 -9.20
N LEU A 45 -16.95 -1.35 -7.98
CA LEU A 45 -16.88 -0.52 -6.77
C LEU A 45 -15.54 -0.63 -6.03
N TYR A 46 -14.65 -1.54 -6.43
CA TYR A 46 -13.44 -1.81 -5.68
C TYR A 46 -12.25 -2.23 -6.53
N HIS A 47 -11.07 -2.20 -5.91
CA HIS A 47 -9.85 -2.81 -6.41
C HIS A 47 -9.34 -3.80 -5.36
N ILE A 48 -8.90 -4.97 -5.80
CA ILE A 48 -8.14 -5.88 -4.94
C ILE A 48 -6.66 -5.58 -5.15
N LEU A 49 -5.98 -5.24 -4.07
CA LEU A 49 -4.55 -4.97 -4.07
C LEU A 49 -3.83 -6.13 -3.37
N ALA A 50 -2.81 -6.68 -4.02
CA ALA A 50 -1.80 -7.47 -3.33
C ALA A 50 -0.67 -6.54 -2.92
N VAL A 51 -0.20 -6.68 -1.69
CA VAL A 51 0.79 -5.77 -1.11
C VAL A 51 1.90 -6.55 -0.42
N VAL A 52 3.11 -5.99 -0.44
CA VAL A 52 4.23 -6.42 0.40
C VAL A 52 4.75 -5.19 1.14
N LYS A 53 4.65 -5.23 2.47
CA LYS A 53 5.21 -4.21 3.37
C LYS A 53 6.70 -4.47 3.58
N GLU A 54 7.49 -3.41 3.53
CA GLU A 54 8.96 -3.42 3.67
C GLU A 54 9.64 -4.52 2.83
N PRO A 55 9.48 -4.51 1.50
CA PRO A 55 10.11 -5.50 0.65
C PRO A 55 11.64 -5.46 0.78
N GLU A 56 12.28 -6.62 0.91
CA GLU A 56 13.74 -6.73 1.04
C GLU A 56 14.50 -6.62 -0.31
N GLN A 57 13.76 -6.60 -1.42
CA GLN A 57 14.29 -6.54 -2.77
C GLN A 57 13.30 -5.88 -3.74
N GLY A 58 13.80 -5.53 -4.94
CA GLY A 58 12.97 -4.99 -6.02
C GLY A 58 11.85 -5.93 -6.46
N CYS A 59 10.62 -5.45 -6.32
CA CYS A 59 9.36 -6.06 -6.69
C CYS A 59 8.92 -5.73 -8.12
N GLU A 60 9.49 -4.71 -8.78
CA GLU A 60 9.02 -4.23 -10.09
C GLU A 60 9.19 -5.27 -11.23
N ARG A 61 9.93 -6.35 -10.98
CA ARG A 61 10.11 -7.49 -11.91
C ARG A 61 9.42 -8.77 -11.44
N ILE A 62 8.75 -8.75 -10.28
CA ILE A 62 8.02 -9.91 -9.76
C ILE A 62 6.65 -9.97 -10.44
N ALA A 63 6.47 -11.02 -11.26
CA ALA A 63 5.20 -11.30 -11.90
C ALA A 63 4.31 -12.14 -10.96
N LEU A 64 3.16 -11.58 -10.60
CA LEU A 64 2.09 -12.30 -9.90
C LEU A 64 0.97 -12.65 -10.89
N ALA A 65 0.43 -13.86 -10.80
CA ALA A 65 -0.63 -14.30 -11.70
C ALA A 65 -1.88 -13.41 -11.56
N ASN A 66 -2.41 -12.94 -12.70
CA ASN A 66 -3.56 -12.03 -12.76
C ASN A 66 -3.35 -10.72 -11.98
N ALA A 67 -2.12 -10.28 -11.77
CA ALA A 67 -1.84 -9.01 -11.14
C ALA A 67 -0.89 -8.15 -11.99
N GLU A 68 -1.03 -6.85 -11.84
CA GLU A 68 -0.16 -5.85 -12.44
C GLU A 68 0.58 -5.12 -11.33
N PHE A 69 1.91 -5.11 -11.38
CA PHE A 69 2.69 -4.28 -10.46
C PHE A 69 2.42 -2.80 -10.81
N VAL A 70 1.96 -2.03 -9.82
CA VAL A 70 1.57 -0.62 -10.03
C VAL A 70 2.52 0.38 -9.38
N GLY A 71 3.46 -0.08 -8.54
CA GLY A 71 4.50 0.76 -7.95
C GLY A 71 4.65 0.55 -6.44
N TYR A 72 5.40 1.46 -5.83
CA TYR A 72 5.63 1.53 -4.39
C TYR A 72 4.95 2.77 -3.81
N ASP A 73 4.33 2.61 -2.65
CA ASP A 73 3.80 3.71 -1.84
C ASP A 73 4.63 3.89 -0.57
N LEU A 74 4.55 5.08 0.01
CA LEU A 74 5.06 5.39 1.34
C LEU A 74 3.87 5.62 2.26
N VAL A 75 3.54 4.62 3.06
CA VAL A 75 2.40 4.66 3.98
C VAL A 75 2.91 4.94 5.37
N ASP A 76 2.30 5.90 6.08
CA ASP A 76 2.71 6.21 7.45
C ASP A 76 2.68 4.98 8.37
N THR A 77 3.42 5.03 9.47
CA THR A 77 3.56 3.87 10.38
C THR A 77 2.26 3.49 11.10
N GLU A 78 1.25 4.38 11.10
CA GLU A 78 -0.10 4.13 11.58
C GLU A 78 -0.99 3.43 10.52
N GLY A 79 -0.52 3.28 9.28
CA GLY A 79 -1.27 2.66 8.19
C GLY A 79 -2.41 3.54 7.66
N SER A 80 -2.40 4.83 7.95
CA SER A 80 -3.57 5.70 7.79
C SER A 80 -3.55 6.54 6.51
N ALA A 81 -2.37 6.91 6.03
CA ALA A 81 -2.20 7.79 4.88
C ALA A 81 -0.97 7.45 4.04
N SER A 82 -1.09 7.67 2.73
CA SER A 82 0.03 7.74 1.80
C SER A 82 0.70 9.11 1.89
N ALA A 83 1.98 9.15 2.20
CA ALA A 83 2.77 10.38 2.16
C ALA A 83 2.89 10.96 0.73
N LEU A 84 2.69 10.12 -0.30
CA LEU A 84 2.80 10.52 -1.70
C LEU A 84 1.52 11.17 -2.24
N THR A 85 0.35 10.64 -1.85
CA THR A 85 -0.93 10.99 -2.48
C THR A 85 -1.97 11.57 -1.52
N ASN A 86 -1.76 11.45 -0.21
CA ASN A 86 -2.68 12.00 0.78
C ASN A 86 -2.10 13.15 1.59
N CYS A 87 -0.78 13.18 1.74
CA CYS A 87 -0.06 14.28 2.36
C CYS A 87 0.51 15.21 1.28
N GLY A 88 0.85 16.43 1.69
CA GLY A 88 1.51 17.42 0.85
C GLY A 88 2.54 18.20 1.68
N GLY A 89 3.30 19.10 1.05
CA GLY A 89 4.35 19.85 1.75
C GLY A 89 5.70 19.14 1.81
N PHE A 90 5.94 18.17 0.92
CA PHE A 90 7.18 17.40 0.81
C PHE A 90 7.94 17.67 -0.51
N GLU A 91 7.75 18.85 -1.09
CA GLU A 91 8.33 19.23 -2.39
C GLU A 91 9.87 19.26 -2.39
N GLU A 92 10.48 19.37 -1.21
CA GLU A 92 11.94 19.26 -1.01
C GLU A 92 12.45 17.81 -1.00
N THR A 93 11.55 16.83 -0.91
CA THR A 93 11.87 15.41 -0.79
C THR A 93 11.63 14.64 -2.10
N PHE A 94 10.48 14.85 -2.74
CA PHE A 94 10.17 14.23 -4.04
C PHE A 94 9.36 15.17 -4.93
N SER A 95 9.36 14.87 -6.23
CA SER A 95 8.65 15.65 -7.24
C SER A 95 7.65 14.78 -8.00
N PRO A 96 6.68 15.38 -8.72
CA PRO A 96 5.77 14.63 -9.59
C PRO A 96 6.45 13.77 -10.65
N LYS A 97 7.71 14.06 -11.01
CA LYS A 97 8.49 13.25 -11.97
C LYS A 97 9.01 11.94 -11.38
N ASP A 98 9.03 11.83 -10.06
CA ASP A 98 9.43 10.61 -9.35
C ASP A 98 8.27 9.62 -9.24
N LEU A 99 7.05 10.05 -9.58
CA LEU A 99 5.82 9.27 -9.51
C LEU A 99 5.33 8.84 -10.89
N ASN A 100 4.65 7.71 -10.95
CA ASN A 100 3.99 7.20 -12.15
C ASN A 100 2.55 7.72 -12.27
N VAL A 101 1.80 7.21 -13.25
CA VAL A 101 0.40 7.62 -13.51
C VAL A 101 -0.58 7.33 -12.36
N TYR A 102 -0.19 6.45 -11.42
CA TYR A 102 -0.97 6.13 -10.22
C TYR A 102 -0.55 6.98 -9.01
N GLY A 103 0.41 7.88 -9.15
CA GLY A 103 0.98 8.62 -8.02
C GLY A 103 1.94 7.78 -7.17
N LEU A 104 2.43 6.65 -7.69
CA LEU A 104 3.31 5.72 -6.98
C LEU A 104 4.74 5.79 -7.51
N ILE A 105 5.72 5.43 -6.68
CA ILE A 105 7.12 5.38 -7.06
C ILE A 105 7.35 4.11 -7.89
N PRO A 106 7.94 4.18 -9.11
CA PRO A 106 8.04 3.00 -9.97
C PRO A 106 9.16 2.02 -9.62
N PHE A 107 10.18 2.46 -8.85
CA PHE A 107 11.40 1.68 -8.63
C PHE A 107 11.76 1.56 -7.14
N TYR A 108 12.20 0.36 -6.75
CA TYR A 108 12.56 0.00 -5.39
C TYR A 108 13.56 0.97 -4.74
N GLU A 109 14.73 1.13 -5.37
CA GLU A 109 15.82 1.97 -4.87
C GLU A 109 15.35 3.41 -4.64
N LYS A 110 14.48 3.90 -5.53
CA LYS A 110 13.93 5.24 -5.44
C LYS A 110 12.94 5.36 -4.28
N ALA A 111 12.13 4.34 -4.02
CA ALA A 111 11.18 4.32 -2.92
C ALA A 111 11.88 4.43 -1.56
N TYR A 112 12.92 3.62 -1.35
CA TYR A 112 13.72 3.66 -0.13
C TYR A 112 14.51 4.96 0.00
N SER A 113 15.09 5.47 -1.10
CA SER A 113 15.78 6.76 -1.09
C SER A 113 14.85 7.92 -0.74
N ILE A 114 13.62 7.95 -1.26
CA ILE A 114 12.63 8.97 -0.90
C ILE A 114 12.21 8.82 0.56
N ARG A 115 11.93 7.59 1.05
CA ARG A 115 11.58 7.35 2.45
C ARG A 115 12.64 7.90 3.41
N GLU A 116 13.91 7.59 3.17
CA GLU A 116 15.02 8.08 4.01
C GLU A 116 15.15 9.61 3.99
N ALA A 117 14.96 10.22 2.82
CA ALA A 117 14.97 11.67 2.69
C ALA A 117 13.77 12.32 3.39
N LEU A 118 12.60 11.69 3.34
CA LEU A 118 11.34 12.21 3.86
C LEU A 118 11.44 12.50 5.36
N ILE A 119 11.79 11.49 6.16
CA ILE A 119 11.94 11.65 7.61
C ILE A 119 13.10 12.57 7.99
N LYS A 120 14.18 12.58 7.18
CA LYS A 120 15.34 13.45 7.42
C LYS A 120 15.01 14.92 7.19
N ASN A 121 14.25 15.23 6.15
CA ASN A 121 13.86 16.59 5.79
C ASN A 121 12.70 17.10 6.66
N ASN A 122 11.86 16.18 7.16
CA ASN A 122 10.65 16.48 7.91
C ASN A 122 10.61 15.76 9.28
N PRO A 123 11.62 15.94 10.15
CA PRO A 123 11.78 15.13 11.38
C PRO A 123 10.70 15.36 12.45
N HIS A 124 9.82 16.34 12.25
CA HIS A 124 8.71 16.68 13.16
C HIS A 124 7.34 16.42 12.55
N GLU A 125 7.29 15.99 11.28
CA GLU A 125 6.05 15.60 10.63
C GLU A 125 5.81 14.12 10.89
N HIS A 126 4.73 13.81 11.60
CA HIS A 126 4.34 12.44 11.94
C HIS A 126 4.18 11.58 10.68
N HIS A 127 3.57 12.13 9.62
CA HIS A 127 3.35 11.40 8.37
C HIS A 127 4.61 11.26 7.50
N ALA A 128 5.78 11.73 7.97
CA ALA A 128 7.06 11.52 7.29
C ALA A 128 7.74 10.20 7.71
N ASP A 129 7.32 9.59 8.83
CA ASP A 129 7.75 8.25 9.23
C ASP A 129 6.85 7.21 8.57
N CYS A 130 7.40 6.48 7.60
CA CYS A 130 6.63 5.64 6.68
C CYS A 130 7.28 4.27 6.46
N TYR A 131 6.43 3.28 6.19
CA TYR A 131 6.82 2.03 5.57
C TYR A 131 6.78 2.13 4.04
N VAL A 132 7.62 1.36 3.35
CA VAL A 132 7.54 1.12 1.90
C VAL A 132 6.58 -0.02 1.61
N TRP A 133 5.59 0.21 0.76
CA TRP A 133 4.63 -0.81 0.34
C TRP A 133 4.75 -1.05 -1.15
N ALA A 134 5.13 -2.27 -1.58
CA ALA A 134 5.03 -2.69 -2.96
C ALA A 134 3.59 -3.11 -3.27
N ILE A 135 3.03 -2.62 -4.38
CA ILE A 135 1.61 -2.79 -4.69
C ILE A 135 1.43 -3.44 -6.07
N TRP A 136 0.57 -4.44 -6.11
CA TRP A 136 0.02 -5.00 -7.34
C TRP A 136 -1.50 -4.85 -7.34
N ARG A 137 -2.06 -4.48 -8.48
CA ARG A 137 -3.51 -4.49 -8.70
C ARG A 137 -3.92 -5.81 -9.33
N ILE A 138 -4.80 -6.55 -8.68
CA ILE A 138 -5.40 -7.76 -9.25
C ILE A 138 -6.38 -7.37 -10.37
N LYS A 139 -6.34 -8.12 -11.47
CA LYS A 139 -7.21 -7.96 -12.65
C LYS A 139 -8.50 -8.77 -12.54
#